data_AF-A0A531M4F5-F1
#
_entry.id   AF-A0A531M4F5-F1
#
_cell.length_a   1.000
_cell.length_b   1.000
_cell.length_c   1.000
_cell.angle_alpha   90.00
_cell.angle_beta   90.00
_cell.angle_gamma   90.00
#
_symmetry.space_group_name_H-M   'P 1'
#
loop_
_entity.id
_entity.type
_entity.pdbx_description
1 polymer ?
#
loop_
_entity_poly.entity_id
_entity_poly.type
_entity_poly.pdbx_seq_one_letter_code
_entity_poly.pdbx_strand_id
1 'polypeptide(L)'
;NGEAPYPIGQFFEASPYLNLLLYPQAAKFNRRHPLDPAKFQYLEGCVRSEGPFEVPVFPRNGGPLVYVSFGSLGAMDVGLIERMLAVFDKLPARFIVNVGGLRDAYRAVPDNVYLDAWFPQPSVVAKSDLFIHHGGNNSFCEALRFG
;
A
#
# COMPACT_ATOMS: atom_id res chain seq x y z
N ASN A 1 -22.06 12.04 -21.64
CA ASN A 1 -23.24 11.63 -20.85
C ASN A 1 -24.17 12.79 -20.47
N GLY A 2 -23.93 14.04 -20.85
CA GLY A 2 -24.89 15.13 -20.63
C GLY A 2 -25.01 15.64 -19.18
N GLU A 3 -24.18 15.13 -18.28
CA GLU A 3 -24.15 15.56 -16.88
C GLU A 3 -23.55 16.96 -16.72
N ALA A 4 -24.12 17.73 -15.79
CA ALA A 4 -23.54 19.00 -15.38
C ALA A 4 -22.17 18.77 -14.73
N PRO A 5 -21.18 19.66 -14.95
CA PRO A 5 -19.90 19.55 -14.28
C PRO A 5 -20.08 19.76 -12.78
N TYR A 6 -19.29 19.03 -11.98
CA TYR A 6 -19.24 19.29 -10.54
C TYR A 6 -18.71 20.70 -10.25
N PRO A 7 -19.18 21.33 -9.16
CA PRO A 7 -18.54 22.50 -8.59
C PRO A 7 -17.04 22.27 -8.41
N ILE A 8 -16.24 23.32 -8.59
CA ILE A 8 -14.79 23.26 -8.39
C ILE A 8 -14.47 22.73 -6.98
N GLY A 9 -13.63 21.70 -6.91
CA GLY A 9 -13.24 21.05 -5.66
C GLY A 9 -14.20 19.96 -5.16
N GLN A 10 -15.30 19.71 -5.88
CA GLN A 10 -16.16 18.57 -5.63
C GLN A 10 -15.83 17.43 -6.58
N PHE A 11 -15.39 16.31 -6.02
CA PHE A 11 -15.07 15.10 -6.79
C PHE A 11 -16.22 14.09 -6.82
N PHE A 12 -17.07 14.11 -5.78
CA PHE A 12 -18.20 13.19 -5.62
C PHE A 12 -19.32 13.84 -4.79
N GLU A 13 -20.55 13.36 -4.95
CA GLU A 13 -21.72 13.81 -4.19
C GLU A 13 -21.78 13.13 -2.83
N ALA A 14 -22.19 13.88 -1.79
CA ALA A 14 -22.52 13.29 -0.51
C ALA A 14 -23.95 12.72 -0.54
N SER A 15 -24.12 11.51 -0.02
CA SER A 15 -25.44 10.94 0.22
C SER A 15 -26.21 11.79 1.25
N PRO A 16 -27.52 12.03 1.04
CA PRO A 16 -28.33 12.78 2.00
C PRO A 16 -28.61 11.99 3.29
N TYR A 17 -28.41 10.66 3.26
CA TYR A 17 -28.72 9.75 4.36
C TYR A 17 -27.49 9.39 5.20
N LEU A 18 -26.53 8.67 4.60
CA LEU A 18 -25.35 8.14 5.30
C LEU A 18 -24.15 8.05 4.34
N ASN A 19 -22.99 8.46 4.83
CA ASN A 19 -21.71 8.46 4.15
C ASN A 19 -20.70 7.71 5.03
N LEU A 20 -20.11 6.67 4.48
CA LEU A 20 -19.14 5.83 5.18
C LEU A 20 -17.74 6.15 4.64
N LEU A 21 -16.86 6.61 5.53
CA LEU A 21 -15.51 7.01 5.20
C LEU A 21 -14.56 5.89 5.58
N LEU A 22 -14.07 5.14 4.60
CA LEU A 22 -13.03 4.14 4.79
C LEU A 22 -11.66 4.84 4.93
N TYR A 23 -11.46 5.48 6.08
CA TYR A 23 -10.28 6.29 6.35
C TYR A 23 -10.06 6.35 7.87
N PRO A 24 -8.81 6.30 8.38
CA PRO A 24 -8.55 6.37 9.80
C PRO A 24 -8.84 7.77 10.35
N GLN A 25 -9.53 7.84 11.49
CA GLN A 25 -9.86 9.11 12.14
C GLN A 25 -8.58 9.87 12.55
N ALA A 26 -7.48 9.15 12.82
CA ALA A 26 -6.18 9.74 13.14
C ALA A 26 -5.60 10.62 12.02
N ALA A 27 -5.94 10.35 10.76
CA ALA A 27 -5.51 11.15 9.62
C ALA A 27 -6.52 12.26 9.24
N LYS A 28 -7.55 12.47 10.07
CA LYS A 28 -8.53 13.55 9.86
C LYS A 28 -7.86 14.92 9.98
N PHE A 29 -8.27 15.83 9.12
CA PHE A 29 -7.89 17.24 9.19
C PHE A 29 -9.07 18.14 9.58
N ASN A 30 -8.75 19.34 10.08
CA ASN A 30 -9.74 20.36 10.41
C ASN A 30 -10.32 20.96 9.13
N ARG A 31 -11.57 20.60 8.83
CA ARG A 31 -12.30 21.12 7.69
C ARG A 31 -12.86 22.50 8.01
N ARG A 32 -12.82 23.41 7.03
CA ARG A 32 -13.51 24.72 7.10
C ARG A 32 -15.00 24.56 7.40
N HIS A 33 -15.62 23.54 6.80
CA HIS A 33 -16.99 23.12 7.06
C HIS A 33 -16.95 21.71 7.66
N PRO A 34 -17.24 21.55 8.97
CA PRO A 34 -17.26 20.25 9.62
C PRO A 34 -18.27 19.30 8.97
N LEU A 35 -17.94 18.01 8.93
CA LEU A 35 -18.89 16.98 8.52
C LEU A 35 -19.89 16.72 9.64
N ASP A 36 -21.17 16.55 9.28
CA ASP A 36 -22.22 16.18 10.21
C ASP A 36 -21.97 14.76 10.76
N PRO A 37 -21.69 14.59 12.06
CA PRO A 37 -21.40 13.28 12.64
C PRO A 37 -22.61 12.34 12.64
N ALA A 38 -23.84 12.80 12.37
CA ALA A 38 -24.98 11.92 12.18
C ALA A 38 -25.00 11.27 10.78
N LYS A 39 -24.35 11.91 9.78
CA LYS A 39 -24.37 11.49 8.37
C LYS A 39 -23.04 10.99 7.85
N PHE A 40 -21.94 11.25 8.55
CA PHE A 40 -20.60 10.85 8.14
C PHE A 40 -19.94 10.03 9.24
N GLN A 41 -19.76 8.74 8.98
CA GLN A 41 -19.13 7.81 9.91
C GLN A 41 -17.78 7.36 9.37
N TYR A 42 -16.75 7.43 10.21
CA TYR A 42 -15.45 6.84 9.90
C TYR A 42 -15.51 5.34 10.18
N LEU A 43 -15.08 4.53 9.22
CA LEU A 43 -14.94 3.08 9.35
C LEU A 43 -13.52 2.68 9.74
N GLU A 44 -12.67 3.66 10.05
CA GLU A 44 -11.24 3.48 10.19
C GLU A 44 -10.61 2.82 8.96
N GLY A 45 -9.52 2.07 9.13
CA GLY A 45 -8.80 1.44 8.04
C GLY A 45 -9.40 0.13 7.50
N CYS A 46 -10.42 -0.44 8.18
CA CYS A 46 -10.93 -1.81 7.97
C CYS A 46 -9.82 -2.80 7.56
N VAL A 47 -8.72 -2.79 8.32
CA VAL A 47 -7.52 -3.58 7.98
C VAL A 47 -7.86 -5.06 8.08
N ARG A 48 -7.59 -5.78 7.00
CA ARG A 48 -7.89 -7.21 6.88
C ARG A 48 -6.94 -8.03 7.74
N SER A 49 -7.45 -9.14 8.28
CA SER A 49 -6.62 -10.17 8.90
C SER A 49 -6.29 -11.22 7.84
N GLU A 50 -5.01 -11.39 7.54
CA GLU A 50 -4.51 -12.43 6.63
C GLU A 50 -3.57 -13.38 7.39
N GLY A 51 -3.17 -14.48 6.73
CA GLY A 51 -2.29 -15.48 7.34
C GLY A 51 -0.93 -14.92 7.76
N PRO A 52 -0.19 -15.62 8.63
CA PRO A 52 1.13 -15.18 9.05
C PRO A 52 2.12 -15.16 7.88
N PHE A 53 3.02 -14.18 7.87
CA PHE A 53 4.19 -14.15 7.00
C PHE A 53 5.44 -14.52 7.78
N GLU A 54 6.18 -15.52 7.32
CA GLU A 54 7.52 -15.81 7.80
C GLU A 54 8.54 -15.15 6.88
N VAL A 55 9.43 -14.35 7.47
CA VAL A 55 10.47 -13.65 6.70
C VAL A 55 11.45 -14.69 6.17
N PRO A 56 11.66 -14.78 4.85
CA PRO A 56 12.58 -15.75 4.28
C PRO A 56 14.02 -15.44 4.72
N VAL A 57 14.87 -16.47 4.72
CA VAL A 57 16.31 -16.27 4.87
C VAL A 57 16.88 -15.80 3.54
N PHE A 58 17.48 -14.61 3.54
CA PHE A 58 18.15 -14.05 2.37
C PHE A 58 19.59 -14.55 2.29
N PRO A 59 20.16 -14.74 1.09
CA PRO A 59 21.61 -14.92 0.94
C PRO A 59 22.41 -13.75 1.55
N ARG A 60 21.98 -12.50 1.30
CA ARG A 60 22.46 -11.30 2.03
C ARG A 60 21.44 -10.89 3.09
N ASN A 61 21.62 -11.38 4.32
CA ASN A 61 20.61 -11.28 5.40
C ASN A 61 20.86 -10.17 6.44
N GLY A 62 21.40 -9.02 6.04
CA GLY A 62 21.69 -7.89 6.94
C GLY A 62 20.79 -6.68 6.72
N GLY A 63 20.57 -5.88 7.77
CA GLY A 63 19.89 -4.58 7.68
C GLY A 63 18.36 -4.62 7.78
N PRO A 64 17.70 -3.45 7.63
CA PRO A 64 16.26 -3.31 7.78
C PRO A 64 15.50 -4.10 6.71
N LEU A 65 14.28 -4.52 7.04
CA LEU A 65 13.35 -5.17 6.13
C LEU A 65 12.42 -4.11 5.49
N VAL A 66 12.47 -4.01 4.17
CA VAL A 66 11.66 -3.08 3.38
C VAL A 66 10.64 -3.86 2.57
N TYR A 67 9.36 -3.52 2.71
CA TYR A 67 8.31 -4.05 1.86
C TYR A 67 7.97 -3.07 0.73
N VAL A 68 7.83 -3.58 -0.49
CA VAL A 68 7.53 -2.80 -1.69
C VAL A 68 6.32 -3.41 -2.37
N SER A 69 5.23 -2.63 -2.50
CA SER A 69 4.00 -3.08 -3.16
C SER A 69 3.27 -1.91 -3.82
N PHE A 70 3.15 -1.95 -5.15
CA PHE A 70 2.39 -0.95 -5.92
C PHE A 70 0.97 -1.39 -6.26
N GLY A 71 0.44 -2.39 -5.56
CA GLY A 71 -0.86 -2.98 -5.83
C GLY A 71 -0.91 -3.70 -7.18
N SER A 72 -2.09 -4.21 -7.53
CA SER A 72 -2.28 -5.05 -8.73
C SER A 72 -1.96 -4.34 -10.04
N LEU A 73 -2.26 -3.04 -10.16
CA LEU A 73 -2.00 -2.27 -11.38
C LEU A 73 -0.56 -1.76 -11.45
N GLY A 74 0.00 -1.27 -10.34
CA GLY A 74 1.36 -0.73 -10.32
C GLY A 74 2.44 -1.81 -10.45
N ALA A 75 2.14 -3.05 -10.05
CA ALA A 75 3.04 -4.20 -10.23
C ALA A 75 3.25 -4.60 -11.71
N MET A 76 2.47 -4.04 -12.64
CA MET A 76 2.58 -4.34 -14.07
C MET A 76 3.73 -3.61 -14.77
N ASP A 77 4.36 -2.62 -14.14
CA ASP A 77 5.49 -1.89 -14.72
C ASP A 77 6.82 -2.62 -14.41
N VAL A 78 7.15 -3.61 -15.25
CA VAL A 78 8.37 -4.41 -15.13
C VAL A 78 9.63 -3.54 -15.15
N GLY A 79 9.69 -2.55 -16.04
CA GLY A 79 10.88 -1.71 -16.20
C GLY A 79 11.13 -0.83 -14.97
N LEU A 80 10.08 -0.34 -14.31
CA LEU A 80 10.21 0.35 -13.03
C LEU A 80 10.80 -0.57 -11.95
N ILE A 81 10.22 -1.77 -11.78
CA ILE A 81 10.68 -2.70 -10.75
C ILE A 81 12.12 -3.14 -11.02
N GLU A 82 12.52 -3.44 -12.26
CA GLU A 82 13.91 -3.77 -12.61
C GLU A 82 14.90 -2.67 -12.22
N ARG A 83 14.56 -1.39 -12.47
CA ARG A 83 15.38 -0.26 -12.02
C ARG A 83 15.46 -0.19 -10.49
N MET A 84 14.38 -0.49 -9.79
CA MET A 84 14.39 -0.55 -8.32
C MET A 84 15.26 -1.70 -7.82
N LEU A 85 15.19 -2.90 -8.43
CA LEU A 85 16.05 -4.03 -8.08
C LEU A 85 17.53 -3.68 -8.23
N ALA A 86 17.91 -2.98 -9.30
CA ALA A 86 19.29 -2.51 -9.50
C ALA A 86 19.77 -1.49 -8.45
N VAL A 87 18.84 -0.73 -7.85
CA VAL A 87 19.13 0.16 -6.71
C VAL A 87 19.22 -0.65 -5.42
N PHE A 88 18.26 -1.53 -5.17
CA PHE A 88 18.17 -2.38 -3.97
C PHE A 88 19.39 -3.26 -3.79
N ASP A 89 19.95 -3.79 -4.88
CA ASP A 89 21.16 -4.60 -4.84
C ASP A 89 22.35 -3.91 -4.15
N LYS A 90 22.39 -2.58 -4.20
CA LYS A 90 23.48 -1.74 -3.66
C LYS A 90 23.22 -1.26 -2.23
N LEU A 91 22.03 -1.50 -1.68
CA LEU A 91 21.63 -1.00 -0.37
C LEU A 91 21.81 -2.07 0.72
N PRO A 92 22.26 -1.69 1.93
CA PRO A 92 22.42 -2.60 3.06
C PRO A 92 21.06 -2.87 3.76
N ALA A 93 20.10 -3.39 3.01
CA ALA A 93 18.74 -3.70 3.46
C ALA A 93 18.22 -4.96 2.74
N ARG A 94 17.16 -5.55 3.29
CA ARG A 94 16.46 -6.71 2.72
C ARG A 94 15.12 -6.25 2.16
N PHE A 95 14.75 -6.74 0.98
CA PHE A 95 13.58 -6.25 0.27
C PHE A 95 12.60 -7.39 0.00
N ILE A 96 11.35 -7.23 0.43
CA ILE A 96 10.22 -8.03 -0.01
C ILE A 96 9.49 -7.24 -1.09
N VAL A 97 9.40 -7.76 -2.31
CA VAL A 97 8.83 -7.02 -3.46
C VAL A 97 7.65 -7.78 -4.05
N ASN A 98 6.46 -7.20 -3.98
CA ASN A 98 5.30 -7.70 -4.69
C ASN A 98 5.36 -7.28 -6.16
N VAL A 99 5.39 -8.27 -7.06
CA VAL A 99 5.49 -8.06 -8.51
C VAL A 99 4.28 -8.55 -9.30
N GLY A 100 3.20 -8.92 -8.61
CA GLY A 100 1.96 -9.38 -9.22
C GLY A 100 2.17 -10.56 -10.19
N GLY A 101 1.26 -10.70 -11.15
CA GLY A 101 1.27 -11.80 -12.11
C GLY A 101 2.47 -11.85 -13.07
N LEU A 102 3.38 -10.87 -13.01
CA LEU A 102 4.56 -10.79 -13.89
C LEU A 102 5.84 -11.32 -13.23
N ARG A 103 5.71 -12.13 -12.19
CA ARG A 103 6.81 -12.76 -11.45
C ARG A 103 7.88 -13.40 -12.37
N ASP A 104 7.48 -14.10 -13.42
CA ASP A 104 8.41 -14.81 -14.31
C ASP A 104 9.21 -13.89 -15.26
N ALA A 105 8.87 -12.59 -15.33
CA ALA A 105 9.65 -11.61 -16.07
C ALA A 105 11.01 -11.32 -15.38
N TYR A 106 11.09 -11.49 -14.05
CA TYR A 106 12.27 -11.12 -13.27
C TYR A 106 13.23 -12.30 -13.13
N ARG A 107 14.26 -12.32 -13.98
CA ARG A 107 15.28 -13.40 -13.98
C ARG A 107 16.50 -13.11 -13.11
N ALA A 108 16.85 -11.85 -12.96
CA ALA A 108 17.98 -11.40 -12.16
C ALA A 108 17.47 -10.80 -10.86
N VAL A 109 17.36 -11.63 -9.82
CA VAL A 109 16.91 -11.20 -8.48
C VAL A 109 18.14 -11.06 -7.58
N PRO A 110 18.40 -9.86 -7.02
CA PRO A 110 19.51 -9.67 -6.08
C PRO A 110 19.41 -10.54 -4.83
N ASP A 111 20.56 -10.88 -4.26
CA ASP A 111 20.70 -11.72 -3.06
C ASP A 111 20.05 -11.15 -1.78
N ASN A 112 19.68 -9.87 -1.78
CA ASN A 112 18.96 -9.22 -0.69
C ASN A 112 17.49 -8.94 -1.04
N VAL A 113 16.98 -9.48 -2.14
CA VAL A 113 15.60 -9.33 -2.58
C VAL A 113 14.89 -10.68 -2.59
N TYR A 114 13.68 -10.70 -2.04
CA TYR A 114 12.72 -11.77 -2.22
C TYR A 114 11.49 -11.17 -2.88
N LEU A 115 11.14 -11.69 -4.07
CA LEU A 115 10.01 -11.17 -4.83
C LEU A 115 9.06 -12.29 -5.22
N ASP A 116 7.76 -12.01 -5.15
CA ASP A 116 6.69 -12.94 -5.46
C ASP A 116 5.44 -12.21 -5.97
N ALA A 117 4.52 -12.96 -6.58
CA ALA A 117 3.28 -12.47 -7.14
C ALA A 117 2.27 -12.03 -6.07
N TRP A 118 2.33 -12.62 -4.89
CA TRP A 118 1.37 -12.38 -3.83
C TRP A 118 2.01 -12.54 -2.44
N PHE A 119 1.54 -11.74 -1.49
CA PHE A 119 1.95 -11.78 -0.09
C PHE A 119 0.75 -11.52 0.83
N PRO A 120 0.72 -12.08 2.06
CA PRO A 120 -0.24 -11.71 3.08
C PRO A 120 0.09 -10.31 3.66
N GLN A 121 -0.18 -9.27 2.87
CA GLN A 121 0.36 -7.91 3.00
C GLN A 121 0.32 -7.34 4.43
N PRO A 122 -0.81 -7.39 5.19
CA PRO A 122 -0.84 -6.87 6.56
C PRO A 122 0.24 -7.46 7.46
N SER A 123 0.51 -8.76 7.33
CA SER A 123 1.52 -9.45 8.15
C SER A 123 2.96 -9.15 7.70
N VAL A 124 3.19 -8.83 6.42
CA VAL A 124 4.48 -8.36 5.92
C VAL A 124 4.74 -6.94 6.41
N VAL A 125 3.75 -6.05 6.30
CA VAL A 125 3.82 -4.65 6.76
C VAL A 125 4.14 -4.61 8.26
N ALA A 126 3.47 -5.42 9.07
CA ALA A 126 3.71 -5.51 10.52
C ALA A 126 5.14 -5.94 10.91
N LYS A 127 5.90 -6.54 9.98
CA LYS A 127 7.29 -7.00 10.21
C LYS A 127 8.33 -6.12 9.52
N SER A 128 7.91 -5.13 8.75
CA SER A 128 8.79 -4.30 7.93
C SER A 128 9.15 -3.01 8.67
N ASP A 129 10.39 -2.56 8.49
CA ASP A 129 10.88 -1.27 9.00
C ASP A 129 10.47 -0.10 8.08
N LEU A 130 10.17 -0.38 6.81
CA LEU A 130 9.71 0.59 5.81
C LEU A 130 8.74 -0.07 4.83
N PHE A 131 7.64 0.62 4.51
CA PHE A 131 6.70 0.22 3.47
C PHE A 131 6.65 1.25 2.33
N ILE A 132 7.12 0.85 1.14
CA ILE A 132 7.05 1.63 -0.10
C ILE A 132 5.80 1.21 -0.87
N HIS A 133 4.84 2.13 -1.05
CA HIS A 133 3.58 1.85 -1.73
C HIS A 133 3.12 2.98 -2.63
N HIS A 134 2.17 2.69 -3.54
CA HIS A 134 1.67 3.62 -4.56
C HIS A 134 0.62 4.64 -4.06
N GLY A 135 0.32 4.66 -2.76
CA GLY A 135 -0.72 5.53 -2.20
C GLY A 135 -2.15 4.98 -2.17
N GLY A 136 -2.39 3.72 -2.57
CA GLY A 136 -3.71 3.10 -2.47
C GLY A 136 -4.25 3.07 -1.04
N ASN A 137 -5.54 3.35 -0.86
CA ASN A 137 -6.17 3.57 0.45
C ASN A 137 -5.97 2.41 1.44
N ASN A 138 -6.09 1.15 0.97
CA ASN A 138 -5.90 -0.02 1.83
C ASN A 138 -4.46 -0.11 2.37
N SER A 139 -3.46 0.02 1.49
CA SER A 139 -2.04 0.03 1.89
C SER A 139 -1.72 1.19 2.83
N PHE A 140 -2.30 2.37 2.57
CA PHE A 140 -2.15 3.51 3.46
C PHE A 140 -2.70 3.24 4.87
N CYS A 141 -3.91 2.67 4.95
CA CYS A 141 -4.54 2.31 6.22
C CYS A 141 -3.77 1.20 6.95
N GLU A 142 -3.25 0.21 6.22
CA GLU A 142 -2.40 -0.86 6.76
C GLU A 142 -1.08 -0.31 7.29
N ALA A 143 -0.43 0.63 6.60
CA ALA A 143 0.77 1.30 7.08
C ALA A 143 0.52 1.99 8.42
N LEU A 144 -0.49 2.87 8.49
CA LEU A 144 -0.86 3.60 9.71
C LEU A 144 -1.27 2.69 10.87
N ARG A 145 -1.73 1.46 10.58
CA ARG A 145 -2.11 0.50 11.62
C ARG A 145 -0.90 -0.11 12.33
N PHE A 146 0.25 -0.17 11.67
CA PHE A 146 1.46 -0.83 12.17
C PHE A 146 2.65 0.11 12.41
N GLY A 147 2.60 1.36 11.93
CA GLY A 147 3.61 2.39 12.19
C GLY A 147 3.27 3.74 11.56
#